data_AF-T1BAU1-F1
#
_entry.id   AF-T1BAU1-F1
#
_cell.length_a   1.000
_cell.length_b   1.000
_cell.length_c   1.000
_cell.angle_alpha   90.00
_cell.angle_beta   90.00
_cell.angle_gamma   90.00
#
_symmetry.space_group_name_H-M   'P 1'
#
loop_
_entity.id
_entity.type
_entity.pdbx_description
1 polymer ?
#
loop_
_entity_poly.entity_id
_entity_poly.type
_entity_poly.pdbx_seq_one_letter_code
_entity_poly.pdbx_strand_id
1 'polypeptide(L)'
;MAESAAANGRISRQTESVLEIDVDREVAAVAAFGLEWAEKHETASLLEETKKTLLAQLIGEILAASRKDGKNGVSFAQAEMEALADVRYEAHLNEMTQARREANKARVRHETAGVRLEMLRSLMANRREEMRLAGMVR
;
A
#
# COMPACT_ATOMS: atom_id res chain seq x y z
N MET A 1 43.87 -12.00 43.65
CA MET A 1 43.25 -10.91 42.88
C MET A 1 43.29 -11.26 41.39
N ALA A 2 42.46 -12.21 40.94
CA ALA A 2 42.51 -12.75 39.58
C ALA A 2 41.09 -13.12 39.08
N GLU A 3 40.10 -12.26 39.30
CA GLU A 3 38.70 -12.59 39.01
C GLU A 3 37.95 -11.50 38.22
N SER A 4 38.66 -10.54 37.63
CA SER A 4 38.03 -9.39 36.95
C SER A 4 38.23 -9.32 35.44
N ALA A 5 38.69 -10.39 34.79
CA ALA A 5 38.99 -10.40 33.34
C ALA A 5 38.02 -11.23 32.48
N ALA A 6 37.12 -12.02 33.08
CA ALA A 6 36.31 -12.99 32.34
C ALA A 6 34.88 -12.53 31.98
N ALA A 7 34.50 -11.29 32.30
CA ALA A 7 33.15 -10.79 32.05
C ALA A 7 32.96 -10.11 30.67
N ASN A 8 34.02 -9.92 29.89
CA ASN A 8 34.07 -8.96 28.77
C ASN A 8 33.83 -9.54 27.36
N GLY A 9 33.14 -10.67 27.21
CA GLY A 9 33.14 -11.36 25.89
C GLY A 9 31.80 -11.87 25.35
N ARG A 10 30.70 -11.84 26.10
CA ARG A 10 29.43 -12.38 25.61
C ARG A 10 28.52 -11.26 25.14
N ILE A 11 28.70 -10.86 23.89
CA ILE A 11 27.61 -10.26 23.13
C ILE A 11 26.43 -11.24 23.23
N SER A 12 25.25 -10.76 23.65
CA SER A 12 24.08 -11.63 23.73
C SER A 12 23.76 -12.16 22.32
N ARG A 13 23.28 -13.40 22.16
CA ARG A 13 22.91 -13.93 20.82
C ARG A 13 21.90 -13.04 20.08
N GLN A 14 21.05 -12.31 20.81
CA GLN A 14 20.12 -11.33 20.25
C GLN A 14 20.84 -10.09 19.69
N THR A 15 22.00 -9.74 20.21
CA THR A 15 22.81 -8.60 19.78
C THR A 15 23.58 -8.94 18.49
N GLU A 16 24.16 -10.14 18.39
CA GLU A 16 24.77 -10.63 17.14
C GLU A 16 23.74 -10.71 16.01
N SER A 17 22.56 -11.28 16.27
CA SER A 17 21.54 -11.45 15.23
C SER A 17 21.01 -10.14 14.63
N VAL A 18 21.09 -9.02 15.38
CA VAL A 18 20.65 -7.70 14.89
C VAL A 18 21.73 -7.02 14.06
N LEU A 19 23.01 -7.29 14.34
CA LEU A 19 24.14 -6.74 13.58
C LEU A 19 24.37 -7.51 12.26
N GLU A 20 23.90 -8.75 12.17
CA GLU A 20 23.91 -9.58 10.95
C GLU A 20 22.79 -9.23 9.95
N ILE A 21 21.89 -8.30 10.29
CA ILE A 21 20.82 -7.89 9.38
C ILE A 21 21.39 -7.12 8.19
N ASP A 22 21.10 -7.64 7.00
CA ASP A 22 21.39 -6.97 5.73
C ASP A 22 20.42 -5.80 5.53
N VAL A 23 20.88 -4.59 5.87
CA VAL A 23 20.11 -3.36 5.76
C VAL A 23 19.76 -3.03 4.31
N ASP A 24 20.65 -3.32 3.35
CA ASP A 24 20.42 -3.03 1.94
C ASP A 24 19.28 -3.90 1.40
N ARG A 25 19.22 -5.17 1.82
CA ARG A 25 18.09 -6.04 1.52
C ARG A 25 16.78 -5.52 2.11
N GLU A 26 16.78 -5.04 3.35
CA GLU A 26 15.58 -4.49 3.98
C GLU A 26 15.12 -3.19 3.30
N VAL A 27 16.05 -2.31 2.91
CA VAL A 27 15.77 -1.11 2.10
C VAL A 27 15.15 -1.48 0.76
N ALA A 28 15.73 -2.47 0.06
CA ALA A 28 15.18 -2.96 -1.21
C ALA A 28 13.76 -3.52 -1.04
N ALA A 29 13.48 -4.23 0.06
CA ALA A 29 12.15 -4.73 0.37
C ALA A 29 11.14 -3.59 0.60
N VAL A 30 11.52 -2.56 1.36
CA VAL A 30 10.68 -1.36 1.57
C VAL A 30 10.37 -0.68 0.23
N ALA A 31 11.39 -0.49 -0.62
CA ALA A 31 11.21 0.10 -1.93
C ALA A 31 10.24 -0.71 -2.81
N ALA A 32 10.35 -2.03 -2.80
CA ALA A 32 9.43 -2.92 -3.52
C ALA A 32 7.97 -2.78 -3.03
N PHE A 33 7.74 -2.69 -1.71
CA PHE A 33 6.40 -2.44 -1.17
C PHE A 33 5.87 -1.06 -1.55
N GLY A 34 6.75 -0.05 -1.63
CA GLY A 34 6.38 1.30 -2.06
C GLY A 34 5.92 1.33 -3.52
N LEU A 35 6.64 0.63 -4.40
CA LEU A 35 6.26 0.47 -5.81
C LEU A 35 4.93 -0.27 -5.95
N GLU A 36 4.75 -1.40 -5.25
CA GLU A 36 3.48 -2.15 -5.25
C GLU A 36 2.30 -1.28 -4.80
N TRP A 37 2.50 -0.45 -3.77
CA TRP A 37 1.48 0.48 -3.32
C TRP A 37 1.17 1.55 -4.37
N ALA A 38 2.19 2.14 -4.99
CA ALA A 38 2.01 3.17 -6.00
C ALA A 38 1.17 2.67 -7.20
N GLU A 39 1.50 1.49 -7.73
CA GLU A 39 0.77 0.87 -8.85
C GLU A 39 -0.70 0.61 -8.50
N LYS A 40 -0.96 0.03 -7.31
CA LYS A 40 -2.33 -0.24 -6.84
C LYS A 40 -3.10 1.04 -6.56
N HIS A 41 -2.43 2.05 -6.03
CA HIS A 41 -3.04 3.34 -5.78
C HIS A 41 -3.44 4.03 -7.09
N GLU A 42 -2.57 4.03 -8.09
CA GLU A 42 -2.85 4.56 -9.43
C GLU A 42 -4.07 3.87 -10.04
N THR A 43 -4.09 2.54 -10.01
CA THR A 43 -5.23 1.75 -10.53
C THR A 43 -6.55 2.14 -9.84
N ALA A 44 -6.54 2.26 -8.51
CA ALA A 44 -7.74 2.64 -7.76
C ALA A 44 -8.17 4.08 -8.08
N SER A 45 -7.23 5.01 -8.20
CA SER A 45 -7.51 6.41 -8.53
C SER A 45 -8.06 6.55 -9.95
N LEU A 46 -7.54 5.81 -10.92
CA LEU A 46 -8.06 5.79 -12.29
C LEU A 46 -9.52 5.32 -12.35
N LEU A 47 -9.89 4.29 -11.58
CA LEU A 47 -11.28 3.82 -11.50
C LEU A 47 -12.21 4.87 -10.87
N GLU A 48 -11.73 5.59 -9.85
CA GLU A 48 -12.49 6.67 -9.21
C GLU A 48 -12.70 7.86 -10.16
N GLU A 49 -11.68 8.24 -10.92
CA GLU A 49 -11.75 9.32 -11.91
C GLU A 49 -12.68 8.99 -13.08
N THR A 50 -12.68 7.74 -13.53
CA THR A 50 -13.49 7.29 -14.68
C THR A 50 -14.94 6.97 -14.32
N LYS A 51 -15.31 6.87 -13.04
CA LYS A 51 -16.68 6.57 -12.58
C LYS A 51 -17.75 7.49 -13.18
N LYS A 52 -17.53 8.80 -13.13
CA LYS A 52 -18.50 9.79 -13.66
C LYS A 52 -18.57 9.74 -15.19
N THR A 53 -17.43 9.51 -15.84
CA THR A 53 -17.35 9.38 -17.29
C THR A 53 -18.13 8.16 -17.77
N LEU A 54 -17.97 7.01 -17.09
CA LEU A 54 -18.74 5.80 -17.39
C LEU A 54 -20.24 6.05 -17.21
N LEU A 55 -20.66 6.64 -16.08
CA LEU A 55 -22.08 6.95 -15.85
C LEU A 55 -22.66 7.85 -16.96
N ALA A 56 -21.93 8.88 -17.37
CA ALA A 56 -22.33 9.77 -18.45
C ALA A 56 -22.44 9.04 -19.80
N GLN A 57 -21.53 8.10 -20.08
CA GLN A 57 -21.59 7.26 -21.28
C GLN A 57 -22.85 6.39 -21.28
N LEU A 58 -23.14 5.71 -20.17
CA LEU A 58 -24.33 4.86 -20.02
C LEU A 58 -25.63 5.66 -20.22
N ILE A 59 -25.73 6.85 -19.61
CA ILE A 59 -26.86 7.75 -19.82
C ILE A 59 -27.00 8.13 -21.30
N GLY A 60 -25.88 8.47 -21.96
CA GLY A 60 -25.85 8.81 -23.38
C GLY A 60 -26.32 7.67 -24.28
N GLU A 61 -25.90 6.44 -23.99
CA GLU A 61 -26.32 5.22 -24.69
C GLU A 61 -27.83 4.98 -24.57
N ILE A 62 -28.37 5.08 -23.36
CA ILE A 62 -29.81 4.88 -23.08
C ILE A 62 -30.66 5.96 -23.79
N LEU A 63 -30.24 7.23 -23.70
CA LEU A 63 -30.91 8.33 -24.39
C LEU A 63 -30.85 8.18 -25.92
N ALA A 64 -29.74 7.66 -26.45
CA ALA A 64 -29.61 7.40 -27.88
C ALA A 64 -30.47 6.22 -28.35
N ALA A 65 -30.53 5.13 -27.57
CA ALA A 65 -31.35 3.96 -27.87
C ALA A 65 -32.85 4.33 -27.88
N SER A 66 -33.31 5.03 -26.84
CA SER A 66 -34.74 5.41 -26.71
C SER A 66 -35.27 6.31 -27.84
N ARG A 67 -34.40 7.12 -28.45
CA ARG A 67 -34.75 7.95 -29.62
C ARG A 67 -34.92 7.15 -30.90
N LYS A 68 -34.28 5.98 -31.03
CA LYS A 68 -34.40 5.11 -32.20
C LYS A 68 -35.71 4.31 -32.21
N ASP A 69 -36.28 4.04 -31.03
CA ASP A 69 -37.48 3.21 -30.88
C ASP A 69 -38.80 3.95 -31.21
N GLY A 70 -38.73 5.21 -31.63
CA GLY A 70 -39.87 5.98 -32.14
C GLY A 70 -40.95 6.35 -31.11
N LYS A 71 -40.80 5.92 -29.86
CA LYS A 71 -41.63 6.37 -28.71
C LYS A 71 -41.03 7.64 -28.12
N ASN A 72 -41.85 8.43 -27.41
CA ASN A 72 -41.38 9.57 -26.63
C ASN A 72 -40.15 9.14 -25.82
N GLY A 73 -38.97 9.65 -26.19
CA GLY A 73 -37.69 9.19 -25.61
C GLY A 73 -37.68 9.30 -24.09
N VAL A 74 -36.86 8.49 -23.43
CA VAL A 74 -36.77 8.57 -21.97
C VAL A 74 -36.23 9.93 -21.54
N SER A 75 -36.76 10.44 -20.42
CA SER A 75 -36.22 11.64 -19.79
C SER A 75 -34.79 11.39 -19.30
N PHE A 76 -34.02 12.47 -19.13
CA PHE A 76 -32.66 12.37 -18.56
C PHE A 76 -32.67 11.67 -17.18
N ALA A 77 -33.63 12.03 -16.30
CA ALA A 77 -33.74 11.44 -14.96
C ALA A 77 -34.01 9.94 -15.02
N GLN A 78 -34.83 9.48 -15.96
CA GLN A 78 -35.09 8.06 -16.13
C GLN A 78 -33.87 7.33 -16.71
N ALA A 79 -33.17 7.93 -17.68
CA ALA A 79 -31.93 7.38 -18.20
C ALA A 79 -30.82 7.29 -17.14
N GLU A 80 -30.74 8.26 -16.23
CA GLU A 80 -29.83 8.20 -15.08
C GLU A 80 -30.18 7.07 -14.12
N MET A 81 -31.47 6.88 -13.78
CA MET A 81 -31.90 5.75 -12.95
C MET A 81 -31.56 4.41 -13.59
N GLU A 82 -31.79 4.26 -14.90
CA GLU A 82 -31.45 3.05 -15.64
C GLU A 82 -29.93 2.83 -15.72
N ALA A 83 -29.14 3.88 -15.93
CA ALA A 83 -27.68 3.80 -15.95
C ALA A 83 -27.09 3.41 -14.58
N LEU A 84 -27.66 3.93 -13.49
CA LEU A 84 -27.27 3.54 -12.13
C LEU A 84 -27.58 2.08 -11.81
N ALA A 85 -28.58 1.49 -12.50
CA ALA A 85 -28.94 0.08 -12.40
C ALA A 85 -28.24 -0.81 -13.43
N ASP A 86 -27.43 -0.25 -14.34
CA ASP A 86 -26.72 -1.01 -15.36
C ASP A 86 -25.62 -1.88 -14.72
N VAL A 87 -25.58 -3.15 -15.11
CA VAL A 87 -24.61 -4.14 -14.60
C VAL A 87 -23.15 -3.71 -14.82
N ARG A 88 -22.87 -2.92 -15.86
CA ARG A 88 -21.53 -2.35 -16.13
C ARG A 88 -21.14 -1.32 -15.08
N TYR A 89 -22.10 -0.51 -14.63
CA TYR A 89 -21.85 0.47 -13.57
C TYR A 89 -21.64 -0.23 -12.23
N GLU A 90 -22.44 -1.26 -11.93
CA GLU A 90 -22.25 -2.10 -10.74
C GLU A 90 -20.87 -2.77 -10.73
N ALA A 91 -20.47 -3.39 -11.86
CA ALA A 91 -19.15 -4.00 -12.01
C ALA A 91 -18.02 -2.98 -11.76
N HIS A 92 -18.12 -1.78 -12.33
CA HIS A 92 -17.15 -0.70 -12.10
C HIS A 92 -17.03 -0.30 -10.63
N LEU A 93 -18.16 -0.21 -9.91
CA LEU A 93 -18.15 0.09 -8.47
C LEU A 93 -17.48 -1.01 -7.64
N ASN A 94 -17.71 -2.27 -8.02
CA ASN A 94 -17.08 -3.42 -7.38
C ASN A 94 -15.56 -3.43 -7.61
N GLU A 95 -15.12 -3.22 -8.85
CA GLU A 95 -13.70 -3.11 -9.21
C GLU A 95 -13.02 -1.95 -8.47
N MET A 96 -13.66 -0.78 -8.44
CA MET A 96 -13.18 0.40 -7.72
C MET A 96 -12.98 0.09 -6.22
N THR A 97 -13.96 -0.56 -5.59
CA THR A 97 -13.90 -0.94 -4.18
C THR A 97 -12.78 -1.95 -3.91
N GLN A 98 -12.63 -2.94 -4.80
CA GLN A 98 -11.57 -3.94 -4.70
C GLN A 98 -10.19 -3.32 -4.87
N ALA A 99 -9.99 -2.49 -5.90
CA ALA A 99 -8.74 -1.80 -6.17
C ALA A 99 -8.34 -0.91 -4.99
N ARG A 100 -9.28 -0.14 -4.42
CA ARG A 100 -9.01 0.70 -3.25
C ARG A 100 -8.65 -0.13 -2.02
N ARG A 101 -9.30 -1.28 -1.81
CA ARG A 101 -8.96 -2.22 -0.73
C ARG A 101 -7.53 -2.75 -0.88
N GLU A 102 -7.13 -3.14 -2.08
CA GLU A 102 -5.78 -3.65 -2.34
C GLU A 102 -4.71 -2.54 -2.21
N ALA A 103 -5.00 -1.32 -2.67
CA ALA A 103 -4.13 -0.17 -2.47
C ALA A 103 -3.92 0.12 -0.97
N ASN A 104 -4.98 0.08 -0.17
CA ASN A 104 -4.89 0.29 1.27
C ASN A 104 -4.07 -0.79 1.98
N LYS A 105 -4.21 -2.06 1.59
CA LYS A 105 -3.38 -3.15 2.12
C LYS A 105 -1.90 -2.95 1.78
N ALA A 106 -1.60 -2.60 0.53
CA ALA A 106 -0.23 -2.34 0.08
C ALA A 106 0.39 -1.15 0.82
N ARG A 107 -0.39 -0.09 1.03
CA ARG A 107 0.01 1.07 1.84
C ARG A 107 0.43 0.65 3.26
N VAL A 108 -0.42 -0.12 3.95
CA VAL A 108 -0.12 -0.58 5.31
C VAL A 108 1.16 -1.42 5.33
N ARG A 109 1.39 -2.29 4.33
CA ARG A 109 2.63 -3.07 4.23
C ARG A 109 3.85 -2.17 4.08
N HIS A 110 3.80 -1.20 3.17
CA HIS A 110 4.88 -0.25 2.96
C HIS A 110 5.18 0.57 4.23
N GLU A 111 4.15 1.16 4.85
CA GLU A 111 4.31 1.94 6.08
C GLU A 111 4.86 1.09 7.23
N THR A 112 4.36 -0.14 7.41
CA THR A 112 4.85 -1.06 8.44
C THR A 112 6.31 -1.45 8.20
N ALA A 113 6.68 -1.71 6.95
CA ALA A 113 8.06 -2.05 6.59
C ALA A 113 9.02 -0.87 6.83
N GLY A 114 8.58 0.35 6.53
CA GLY A 114 9.34 1.57 6.85
C GLY A 114 9.59 1.74 8.34
N VAL A 115 8.55 1.60 9.17
CA VAL A 115 8.68 1.64 10.64
C VAL A 115 9.63 0.54 11.14
N ARG A 116 9.52 -0.69 10.62
CA ARG A 116 10.44 -1.78 10.98
C ARG A 116 11.89 -1.42 10.65
N LEU A 117 12.17 -0.86 9.48
CA LEU A 117 13.51 -0.44 9.10
C LEU A 117 14.07 0.65 10.02
N GLU A 118 13.25 1.62 10.42
CA GLU A 118 13.63 2.66 11.39
C GLU A 118 13.95 2.08 12.77
N MET A 119 13.14 1.12 13.24
CA MET A 119 13.39 0.40 14.49
C MET A 119 14.70 -0.39 14.43
N LEU A 120 14.97 -1.09 13.33
CA LEU A 120 16.22 -1.82 13.12
C LEU A 120 17.44 -0.88 13.14
N ARG A 121 17.37 0.24 12.43
CA ARG A 121 18.43 1.26 12.44
C ARG A 121 18.71 1.78 13.85
N SER A 122 17.65 2.04 14.62
CA SER A 122 17.75 2.52 16.00
C SER A 122 18.36 1.46 16.93
N LEU A 123 17.94 0.20 16.79
CA LEU A 123 18.52 -0.92 17.54
C LEU A 123 20.00 -1.10 17.23
N MET A 124 20.41 -1.08 15.96
CA MET A 124 21.82 -1.18 15.57
C MET A 124 22.65 -0.03 16.12
N ALA A 125 22.11 1.21 16.13
CA ALA A 125 22.79 2.36 16.73
C ALA A 125 23.00 2.18 18.25
N ASN A 126 21.96 1.75 18.97
CA ASN A 126 22.05 1.47 20.40
C ASN A 126 23.06 0.36 20.69
N ARG A 127 23.07 -0.72 19.89
CA ARG A 127 24.04 -1.82 20.08
C ARG A 127 25.48 -1.39 19.83
N ARG A 128 25.73 -0.57 18.80
CA ARG A 128 27.08 0.00 18.57
C ARG A 128 27.52 0.86 19.76
N GLU A 129 26.62 1.65 20.33
CA GLU A 129 26.92 2.49 21.49
C GLU A 129 27.17 1.66 22.75
N GLU A 130 26.38 0.60 23.00
CA GLU A 130 26.64 -0.36 24.07
C GLU A 130 28.02 -1.01 23.93
N MET A 131 28.40 -1.43 22.71
CA MET A 131 29.73 -2.00 22.44
C MET A 131 30.87 -0.98 22.65
N ARG A 132 30.63 0.29 22.32
CA ARG A 132 31.58 1.40 22.57
C ARG A 132 31.77 1.61 24.08
N LEU A 133 30.68 1.68 24.85
CA LEU A 133 30.70 1.86 26.31
C LEU A 133 31.35 0.66 27.02
N ALA A 134 31.16 -0.56 26.49
CA ALA A 134 31.80 -1.78 26.99
C ALA A 134 33.30 -1.90 26.61
N GLY A 135 33.85 -0.95 25.83
CA GLY A 135 35.24 -0.97 25.37
C GLY A 135 35.54 -2.04 24.30
N MET A 136 34.51 -2.63 23.68
CA MET A 136 34.65 -3.66 22.64
C MET A 136 34.92 -3.07 21.25
N VAL A 137 34.59 -1.79 21.04
CA VAL A 137 34.86 -1.05 19.80
C VAL A 137 35.48 0.29 20.21
N ARG A 138 36.64 0.62 19.63
CA ARG A 138 37.35 1.89 19.84
C ARG A 138 36.87 2.96 18.87
#